data_AF-A0A8S4FK77-F1
#
_entry.id   AF-A0A8S4FK77-F1
#
_cell.length_a   1.000
_cell.length_b   1.000
_cell.length_c   1.000
_cell.angle_alpha   90.00
_cell.angle_beta   90.00
_cell.angle_gamma   90.00
#
_symmetry.space_group_name_H-M   'P 1'
#
loop_
_entity.id
_entity.type
_entity.pdbx_description
1 polymer ?
#
loop_
_entity_poly.entity_id
_entity_poly.type
_entity_poly.pdbx_seq_one_letter_code
_entity_poly.pdbx_strand_id
1 'polypeptide(L)'
;MSLNRKGALTNGSSDEMKSPNSCYFCNELFELGQLQLHLTQCGSILEQCPLRCGAWIQRKHRDTHVQDCPRIEKTRSTESPSHARPPDVASPLPTVSNHTWSPKTSGLDDCVTFLEKEVANIKLIITEEVNARDVQSSDLETLRTKFQLLEERSQHFLSTVSTLRTALDEGSERCSNWSAQFKHDLANVQLGLQELQSQQLSTALRLESCVSSVLHEQRERELLEAAAAQQHRQALSGTKLEEVINYVKDALEEERARNAESRAELEAELAEAKRSSEQLAQLSTVRLQLQAAVHERPALDRLAVLEVATADARAESAEQQSKLETLARDVRALTKSYLKIRGELNDFQARVSFDKAELGCEDGHLIWRIDNFTARMKDAKENDAVLCSALFRTSKYGYTLKAEVNLNGIGKWKGRNITGTVRLVGGPYDPLLQWPCQLTVNIILKDQAADRNQVGILPFSIFGL
;
A
#
# COMPACT_ATOMS: atom_id res chain seq x y z
N MET A 1 13.68 14.55 32.34
CA MET A 1 14.97 14.75 31.65
C MET A 1 14.76 14.50 30.18
N SER A 2 15.34 15.33 29.31
CA SER A 2 15.17 15.22 27.85
C SER A 2 16.06 14.13 27.27
N LEU A 3 15.60 13.47 26.21
CA LEU A 3 16.48 13.04 25.13
C LEU A 3 15.96 13.64 23.83
N ASN A 4 16.81 14.45 23.19
CA ASN A 4 16.47 15.15 21.97
C ASN A 4 17.26 14.56 20.78
N ARG A 5 16.65 14.70 19.61
CA ARG A 5 16.91 14.00 18.35
C ARG A 5 18.03 14.64 17.52
N LYS A 6 18.76 13.82 16.75
CA LYS A 6 19.40 14.13 15.43
C LYS A 6 19.99 12.81 14.85
N GLY A 7 19.75 12.36 13.61
CA GLY A 7 18.75 12.78 12.62
C GLY A 7 19.34 13.10 11.23
N ALA A 8 19.51 12.10 10.36
CA ALA A 8 19.52 12.10 8.88
C ALA A 8 19.95 10.67 8.43
N LEU A 9 19.20 9.81 7.73
CA LEU A 9 18.41 9.91 6.48
C LEU A 9 19.22 10.14 5.19
N THR A 10 19.46 9.04 4.45
CA THR A 10 19.16 8.94 3.01
C THR A 10 18.63 7.54 2.70
N ASN A 11 17.64 7.46 1.82
CA ASN A 11 16.96 6.21 1.41
C ASN A 11 17.76 5.51 0.29
N GLY A 12 17.73 4.18 0.22
CA GLY A 12 18.33 3.40 -0.87
C GLY A 12 17.83 1.95 -0.83
N SER A 13 17.37 1.43 -1.97
CA SER A 13 16.65 0.16 -2.07
C SER A 13 17.57 -1.06 -2.19
N SER A 14 16.98 -2.23 -1.90
CA SER A 14 17.25 -3.52 -2.55
C SER A 14 18.69 -4.06 -2.61
N ASP A 15 18.93 -5.09 -1.81
CA ASP A 15 19.46 -6.39 -2.28
C ASP A 15 20.78 -6.37 -3.09
N GLU A 16 21.91 -6.18 -2.40
CA GLU A 16 23.23 -6.55 -2.93
C GLU A 16 24.02 -7.46 -1.98
N MET A 17 24.20 -8.70 -2.47
CA MET A 17 25.43 -9.50 -2.48
C MET A 17 26.49 -9.22 -1.40
N LYS A 18 26.84 -10.26 -0.64
CA LYS A 18 28.04 -10.31 0.23
C LYS A 18 29.27 -9.82 -0.53
N SER A 19 29.93 -8.78 -0.01
CA SER A 19 31.17 -8.23 -0.57
C SER A 19 32.26 -9.31 -0.69
N PRO A 20 32.68 -9.73 -1.91
CA PRO A 20 33.50 -10.92 -2.09
C PRO A 20 35.01 -10.74 -1.78
N ASN A 21 35.40 -9.53 -1.34
CA ASN A 21 36.79 -9.07 -1.33
C ASN A 21 37.37 -8.80 0.06
N SER A 22 36.73 -9.25 1.15
CA SER A 22 37.25 -9.09 2.52
C SER A 22 37.96 -10.36 3.01
N CYS A 23 39.13 -10.21 3.62
CA CYS A 23 39.90 -11.33 4.15
C CYS A 23 39.28 -11.85 5.46
N TYR A 24 38.93 -13.14 5.53
CA TYR A 24 38.29 -13.75 6.70
C TYR A 24 39.08 -13.61 8.02
N PHE A 25 40.40 -13.38 7.96
CA PHE A 25 41.26 -13.32 9.16
C PHE A 25 41.55 -11.90 9.67
N CYS A 26 41.43 -10.87 8.83
CA CYS A 26 41.67 -9.46 9.24
C CYS A 26 40.54 -8.50 8.85
N ASN A 27 39.53 -8.95 8.09
CA ASN A 27 38.46 -8.17 7.46
C ASN A 27 38.92 -7.04 6.53
N GLU A 28 40.20 -6.97 6.17
CA GLU A 28 40.73 -5.99 5.21
C GLU A 28 40.29 -6.35 3.79
N LEU A 29 40.04 -5.31 2.98
CA LEU A 29 39.68 -5.44 1.57
C LEU A 29 40.93 -5.64 0.71
N PHE A 30 40.87 -6.57 -0.25
CA PHE A 30 41.96 -6.87 -1.18
C PHE A 30 41.46 -6.88 -2.65
N GLU A 31 42.38 -6.74 -3.61
CA GLU A 31 42.03 -6.71 -5.03
C GLU A 31 41.58 -8.09 -5.56
N LEU A 32 40.57 -8.08 -6.44
CA LEU A 32 39.96 -9.31 -6.96
C LEU A 32 41.01 -10.23 -7.62
N GLY A 33 41.14 -11.46 -7.12
CA GLY A 33 42.15 -12.43 -7.57
C GLY A 33 43.45 -12.45 -6.76
N GLN A 34 43.71 -11.48 -5.88
CA GLN A 34 44.92 -11.43 -5.04
C GLN A 34 44.78 -12.07 -3.65
N LEU A 35 43.66 -12.77 -3.37
CA LEU A 35 43.42 -13.45 -2.08
C LEU A 35 44.61 -14.32 -1.64
N GLN A 36 45.19 -15.10 -2.56
CA GLN A 36 46.30 -16.00 -2.23
C GLN A 36 47.58 -15.23 -1.85
N LEU A 37 47.86 -14.11 -2.53
CA LEU A 37 48.96 -13.21 -2.17
C LEU A 37 48.72 -12.57 -0.80
N HIS A 38 47.51 -12.03 -0.56
CA HIS A 38 47.13 -11.47 0.72
C HIS A 38 47.25 -12.51 1.86
N LEU A 39 46.81 -13.75 1.68
CA LEU A 39 46.96 -14.81 2.70
C LEU A 39 48.43 -15.14 3.01
N THR A 40 49.36 -15.03 2.06
CA THR A 40 50.80 -15.20 2.37
C THR A 40 51.38 -14.07 3.22
N GLN A 41 50.74 -12.89 3.24
CA GLN A 41 51.22 -11.69 3.93
C GLN A 41 50.38 -11.31 5.16
N CYS A 42 49.15 -11.83 5.28
CA CYS A 42 48.21 -11.49 6.34
C CYS A 42 48.78 -11.80 7.73
N GLY A 43 48.93 -10.76 8.55
CA GLY A 43 49.51 -10.85 9.90
C GLY A 43 48.60 -11.54 10.93
N SER A 44 47.30 -11.66 10.65
CA SER A 44 46.30 -12.23 11.57
C SER A 44 46.13 -13.75 11.46
N ILE A 45 46.75 -14.40 10.48
CA ILE A 45 46.75 -15.86 10.35
C ILE A 45 47.53 -16.49 11.50
N LEU A 46 46.98 -17.55 12.10
CA LEU A 46 47.60 -18.31 13.17
C LEU A 46 48.59 -19.33 12.61
N GLU A 47 49.85 -19.22 13.00
CA GLU A 47 50.92 -20.18 12.70
C GLU A 47 51.34 -20.90 13.98
N GLN A 48 51.77 -22.16 13.88
CA GLN A 48 52.35 -22.88 15.01
C GLN A 48 53.75 -22.32 15.31
N CYS A 49 54.06 -22.08 16.58
CA CYS A 49 55.37 -21.57 17.00
C CYS A 49 56.54 -22.41 16.43
N PRO A 50 57.59 -21.80 15.83
CA PRO A 50 58.72 -22.52 15.24
C PRO A 50 59.43 -23.47 16.21
N LEU A 51 59.51 -23.10 17.49
CA LEU A 51 60.11 -23.91 18.56
C LEU A 51 59.20 -25.05 19.06
N ARG A 52 58.02 -25.22 18.43
CA ARG A 52 56.97 -26.22 18.74
C ARG A 52 56.64 -26.29 20.24
N CYS A 53 56.45 -25.13 20.87
CA CYS A 53 55.99 -25.02 22.25
C CYS A 53 54.52 -25.45 22.45
N GLY A 54 53.76 -25.64 21.36
CA GLY A 54 52.34 -26.00 21.36
C GLY A 54 51.40 -24.81 21.09
N ALA A 55 51.88 -23.58 21.18
CA ALA A 55 51.07 -22.38 20.92
C ALA A 55 50.83 -22.12 19.41
N TRP A 56 49.63 -21.64 19.11
CA TRP A 56 49.22 -21.08 17.81
C TRP A 56 49.15 -19.56 17.93
N ILE A 57 49.81 -18.85 17.01
CA ILE A 57 50.21 -17.45 17.22
C ILE A 57 49.96 -16.68 15.93
N GLN A 58 49.37 -15.48 16.04
CA GLN A 58 49.19 -14.60 14.89
C GLN A 58 50.57 -14.25 14.30
N ARG A 59 50.74 -14.41 12.98
CA ARG A 59 52.02 -14.19 12.27
C ARG A 59 52.70 -12.87 12.64
N LYS A 60 51.94 -11.79 12.85
CA LYS A 60 52.44 -10.46 13.28
C LYS A 60 53.07 -10.43 14.69
N HIS A 61 52.79 -11.40 15.56
CA HIS A 61 53.35 -11.56 16.91
C HIS A 61 54.24 -12.81 17.02
N ARG A 62 54.62 -13.43 15.90
CA ARG A 62 55.48 -14.62 15.89
C ARG A 62 56.84 -14.32 16.49
N ASP A 63 57.49 -13.26 16.03
CA ASP A 63 58.88 -12.98 16.36
C ASP A 63 59.04 -12.48 17.80
N THR A 64 58.04 -11.75 18.33
CA THR A 64 57.98 -11.40 19.76
C THR A 64 57.80 -12.64 20.65
N HIS A 65 56.88 -13.55 20.31
CA HIS A 65 56.74 -14.79 21.08
C HIS A 65 57.99 -15.68 21.00
N VAL A 66 58.69 -15.73 19.87
CA VAL A 66 59.91 -16.56 19.75
C VAL A 66 60.97 -16.14 20.76
N GLN A 67 61.16 -14.83 20.99
CA GLN A 67 62.08 -14.32 22.03
C GLN A 67 61.66 -14.77 23.44
N ASP A 68 60.38 -14.67 23.77
CA ASP A 68 59.82 -15.03 25.07
C ASP A 68 59.41 -16.52 25.18
N CYS A 69 59.84 -17.37 24.25
CA CYS A 69 59.30 -18.72 24.13
C CYS A 69 59.86 -19.66 25.22
N PRO A 70 59.03 -20.38 25.99
CA PRO A 70 59.49 -21.28 27.06
C PRO A 70 60.26 -22.53 26.59
N ARG A 71 60.62 -22.62 25.30
CA ARG A 71 61.54 -23.62 24.75
C ARG A 71 62.88 -23.06 24.25
N ILE A 72 63.09 -21.73 24.23
CA ILE A 72 64.27 -21.13 23.58
C ILE A 72 65.60 -21.53 24.25
N GLU A 73 65.61 -21.76 25.56
CA GLU A 73 66.80 -22.23 26.28
C GLU A 73 67.20 -23.65 25.89
N LYS A 74 66.23 -24.54 25.59
CA LYS A 74 66.53 -25.93 25.21
C LYS A 74 67.22 -26.06 23.85
N THR A 75 67.03 -25.09 22.96
CA THR A 75 67.73 -25.00 21.67
C THR A 75 69.12 -24.38 21.76
N ARG A 76 69.47 -23.67 22.84
CA ARG A 76 70.77 -22.98 22.97
C ARG A 76 71.85 -23.77 23.71
N SER A 77 71.47 -24.89 24.35
CA SER A 77 72.37 -25.74 25.15
C SER A 77 73.00 -26.90 24.36
N THR A 78 73.04 -26.82 23.02
CA THR A 78 73.57 -27.90 22.15
C THR A 78 74.97 -27.61 21.58
N GLU A 79 75.69 -26.64 22.14
CA GLU A 79 77.13 -26.45 21.89
C GLU A 79 77.93 -26.71 23.17
N SER A 80 78.59 -27.87 23.20
CA SER A 80 79.48 -28.28 24.29
C SER A 80 80.81 -27.51 24.25
N PRO A 81 81.33 -27.08 25.41
CA PRO A 81 82.78 -27.00 25.61
C PRO A 81 83.24 -28.22 26.42
N SER A 82 84.04 -29.07 25.78
CA SER A 82 84.86 -30.03 26.50
C SER A 82 85.99 -29.32 27.24
N HIS A 83 86.16 -29.56 28.53
CA HIS A 83 87.49 -29.47 29.17
C HIS A 83 87.58 -30.44 30.36
N ALA A 84 88.81 -30.91 30.60
CA ALA A 84 89.10 -32.06 31.44
C ALA A 84 89.38 -31.69 32.91
N ARG A 85 89.39 -32.75 33.72
CA ARG A 85 89.81 -32.89 35.13
C ARG A 85 91.12 -32.12 35.47
N PRO A 86 91.35 -31.79 36.76
CA PRO A 86 92.00 -32.79 37.62
C PRO A 86 91.34 -33.00 38.99
N PRO A 87 91.66 -34.11 39.70
CA PRO A 87 91.14 -34.42 41.02
C PRO A 87 92.11 -34.02 42.16
N ASP A 88 91.67 -34.34 43.38
CA ASP A 88 92.44 -34.46 44.63
C ASP A 88 92.99 -33.16 45.26
N VAL A 89 92.70 -33.00 46.56
CA VAL A 89 93.70 -33.15 47.64
C VAL A 89 92.94 -33.51 48.92
N ALA A 90 93.50 -34.42 49.71
CA ALA A 90 92.93 -34.90 50.97
C ALA A 90 93.41 -34.07 52.18
N SER A 91 93.04 -34.53 53.39
CA SER A 91 93.62 -34.18 54.69
C SER A 91 93.07 -32.92 55.39
N PRO A 92 93.17 -32.84 56.74
CA PRO A 92 93.86 -33.75 57.65
C PRO A 92 92.96 -34.52 58.64
N LEU A 93 93.55 -35.59 59.20
CA LEU A 93 93.04 -36.26 60.40
C LEU A 93 93.03 -35.28 61.59
N PRO A 94 92.06 -35.39 62.53
CA PRO A 94 92.28 -34.86 63.87
C PRO A 94 93.41 -35.63 64.54
N THR A 95 94.35 -34.88 65.14
CA THR A 95 95.51 -35.39 65.87
C THR A 95 95.13 -36.29 67.04
N VAL A 96 95.91 -37.36 67.23
CA VAL A 96 95.89 -38.17 68.45
C VAL A 96 96.30 -37.30 69.64
N SER A 97 95.34 -36.90 70.46
CA SER A 97 95.60 -36.39 71.81
C SER A 97 95.66 -37.56 72.79
N ASN A 98 96.87 -37.90 73.25
CA ASN A 98 97.08 -38.80 74.38
C ASN A 98 96.51 -38.16 75.66
N HIS A 99 95.20 -38.31 75.87
CA HIS A 99 94.59 -38.05 77.16
C HIS A 99 94.75 -39.29 78.03
N THR A 100 95.70 -39.20 78.96
CA THR A 100 95.92 -40.14 80.05
C THR A 100 94.59 -40.50 80.70
N TRP A 101 94.09 -41.72 80.47
CA TRP A 101 92.89 -42.22 81.14
C TRP A 101 93.27 -42.62 82.56
N SER A 102 93.44 -41.61 83.41
CA SER A 102 93.50 -41.79 84.85
C SER A 102 92.09 -42.14 85.32
N PRO A 103 91.85 -43.32 85.94
CA PRO A 103 90.58 -43.61 86.58
C PRO A 103 90.45 -42.72 87.81
N LYS A 104 89.95 -41.50 87.62
CA LYS A 104 89.40 -40.71 88.71
C LYS A 104 88.20 -41.49 89.22
N THR A 105 88.25 -41.90 90.48
CA THR A 105 87.07 -42.28 91.24
C THR A 105 86.25 -41.03 91.47
N SER A 106 85.52 -40.57 90.44
CA SER A 106 84.37 -39.71 90.64
C SER A 106 83.41 -40.42 91.59
N GLY A 107 82.82 -39.68 92.53
CA GLY A 107 81.82 -40.26 93.42
C GLY A 107 80.68 -40.85 92.59
N LEU A 108 80.01 -41.90 93.07
CA LEU A 108 78.82 -42.41 92.37
C LEU A 108 77.83 -41.27 92.09
N ASP A 109 77.73 -40.32 93.01
CA ASP A 109 76.86 -39.14 92.94
C ASP A 109 77.17 -38.21 91.74
N ASP A 110 78.43 -38.03 91.34
CA ASP A 110 78.79 -37.22 90.16
C ASP A 110 78.34 -37.91 88.86
N CYS A 111 78.46 -39.24 88.80
CA CYS A 111 77.99 -40.03 87.67
C CYS A 111 76.45 -40.10 87.63
N VAL A 112 75.80 -40.22 88.78
CA VAL A 112 74.33 -40.22 88.91
C VAL A 112 73.77 -38.87 88.48
N THR A 113 74.28 -37.75 88.99
CA THR A 113 73.81 -36.40 88.60
C THR A 113 74.04 -36.09 87.12
N PHE A 114 75.13 -36.58 86.52
CA PHE A 114 75.32 -36.52 85.06
C PHE A 114 74.25 -37.32 84.31
N LEU A 115 73.98 -38.56 84.71
CA LEU A 115 72.95 -39.40 84.10
C LEU A 115 71.53 -38.83 84.30
N GLU A 116 71.23 -38.25 85.45
CA GLU A 116 69.96 -37.55 85.70
C GLU A 116 69.79 -36.34 84.76
N LYS A 117 70.86 -35.56 84.55
CA LYS A 117 70.87 -34.44 83.61
C LYS A 117 70.69 -34.92 82.16
N GLU A 118 71.37 -35.98 81.74
CA GLU A 118 71.18 -36.55 80.40
C GLU A 118 69.79 -37.15 80.21
N VAL A 119 69.22 -37.80 81.22
CA VAL A 119 67.82 -38.26 81.21
C VAL A 119 66.85 -37.07 81.14
N ALA A 120 67.15 -35.94 81.80
CA ALA A 120 66.36 -34.72 81.69
C ALA A 120 66.46 -34.09 80.28
N ASN A 121 67.66 -34.03 79.70
CA ASN A 121 67.90 -33.57 78.33
C ASN A 121 67.14 -34.45 77.31
N ILE A 122 67.24 -35.77 77.43
CA ILE A 122 66.52 -36.73 76.57
C ILE A 122 65.01 -36.55 76.70
N LYS A 123 64.47 -36.38 77.92
CA LYS A 123 63.04 -36.10 78.15
C LYS A 123 62.60 -34.79 77.49
N LEU A 124 63.42 -33.74 77.56
CA LEU A 124 63.13 -32.46 76.93
C LEU A 124 63.10 -32.60 75.40
N ILE A 125 64.10 -33.23 74.79
CA ILE A 125 64.15 -33.50 73.34
C ILE A 125 62.95 -34.34 72.89
N ILE A 126 62.59 -35.40 73.63
CA ILE A 126 61.38 -36.20 73.33
C ILE A 126 60.11 -35.35 73.40
N THR A 127 60.02 -34.43 74.36
CA THR A 127 58.85 -33.54 74.51
C THR A 127 58.77 -32.52 73.37
N GLU A 128 59.91 -31.95 72.95
CA GLU A 128 59.99 -31.06 71.78
C GLU A 128 59.63 -31.79 70.48
N GLU A 129 60.11 -33.03 70.28
CA GLU A 129 59.75 -33.87 69.14
C GLU A 129 58.26 -34.25 69.11
N VAL A 130 57.65 -34.55 70.27
CA VAL A 130 56.20 -34.80 70.37
C VAL A 130 55.42 -33.53 70.01
N ASN A 131 55.76 -32.38 70.59
CA ASN A 131 55.12 -31.10 70.27
C ASN A 131 55.27 -30.74 68.77
N ALA A 132 56.43 -30.99 68.17
CA ALA A 132 56.66 -30.76 66.75
C ALA A 132 55.79 -31.67 65.86
N ARG A 133 55.57 -32.92 66.25
CA ARG A 133 54.67 -33.85 65.55
C ARG A 133 53.20 -33.46 65.71
N ASP A 134 52.79 -32.96 66.87
CA ASP A 134 51.41 -32.49 67.10
C ASP A 134 51.10 -31.26 66.23
N VAL A 135 52.05 -30.32 66.10
CA VAL A 135 51.94 -29.18 65.16
C VAL A 135 51.85 -29.68 63.71
N GLN A 136 52.72 -30.60 63.29
CA GLN A 136 52.65 -31.19 61.94
C GLN A 136 51.33 -31.92 61.67
N SER A 137 50.76 -32.61 62.68
CA SER A 137 49.45 -33.24 62.57
C SER A 137 48.34 -32.20 62.36
N SER A 138 48.36 -31.10 63.12
CA SER A 138 47.40 -30.01 62.98
C SER A 138 47.51 -29.30 61.63
N ASP A 139 48.72 -29.11 61.11
CA ASP A 139 48.94 -28.57 59.76
C ASP A 139 48.40 -29.52 58.67
N LEU A 140 48.60 -30.83 58.80
CA LEU A 140 48.06 -31.83 57.88
C LEU A 140 46.52 -31.88 57.91
N GLU A 141 45.90 -31.78 59.09
CA GLU A 141 44.43 -31.66 59.23
C GLU A 141 43.91 -30.35 58.60
N THR A 142 44.64 -29.25 58.79
CA THR A 142 44.33 -27.95 58.19
C THR A 142 44.46 -27.99 56.66
N LEU A 143 45.45 -28.72 56.12
CA LEU A 143 45.55 -28.95 54.67
C LEU A 143 44.42 -29.85 54.16
N ARG A 144 44.08 -30.93 54.89
CA ARG A 144 42.99 -31.85 54.52
C ARG A 144 41.65 -31.13 54.42
N THR A 145 41.30 -30.28 55.38
CA THR A 145 40.07 -29.49 55.35
C THR A 145 40.07 -28.47 54.19
N LYS A 146 41.21 -27.82 53.89
CA LYS A 146 41.37 -26.96 52.70
C LYS A 146 41.18 -27.74 51.39
N PHE A 147 41.72 -28.94 51.27
CA PHE A 147 41.53 -29.80 50.09
C PHE A 147 40.06 -30.21 49.92
N GLN A 148 39.37 -30.58 51.01
CA GLN A 148 37.95 -30.90 50.96
C GLN A 148 37.10 -29.71 50.49
N LEU A 149 37.33 -28.51 51.02
CA LEU A 149 36.64 -27.29 50.58
C LEU A 149 36.92 -26.92 49.11
N LEU A 150 38.13 -27.19 48.61
CA LEU A 150 38.45 -27.05 47.19
C LEU A 150 37.72 -28.07 46.33
N GLU A 151 37.61 -29.32 46.79
CA GLU A 151 36.87 -30.39 46.11
C GLU A 151 35.37 -30.06 46.03
N GLU A 152 34.74 -29.72 47.15
CA GLU A 152 33.33 -29.29 47.22
C GLU A 152 33.06 -28.09 46.30
N ARG A 153 33.95 -27.08 46.30
CA ARG A 153 33.86 -25.92 45.39
C ARG A 153 34.01 -26.33 43.92
N SER A 154 34.88 -27.30 43.61
CA SER A 154 35.07 -27.79 42.25
C SER A 154 33.85 -28.59 41.76
N GLN A 155 33.23 -29.40 42.62
CA GLN A 155 32.00 -30.13 42.31
C GLN A 155 30.83 -29.16 42.08
N HIS A 156 30.67 -28.14 42.92
CA HIS A 156 29.68 -27.08 42.69
C HIS A 156 29.93 -26.34 41.37
N PHE A 157 31.18 -25.99 41.05
CA PHE A 157 31.53 -25.37 39.77
C PHE A 157 31.15 -26.27 38.58
N LEU A 158 31.52 -27.55 38.60
CA LEU A 158 31.13 -28.52 37.57
C LEU A 158 29.61 -28.67 37.43
N SER A 159 28.88 -28.68 38.54
CA SER A 159 27.41 -28.68 38.54
C SER A 159 26.85 -27.43 37.84
N THR A 160 27.35 -26.23 38.17
CA THR A 160 26.91 -24.99 37.51
C THR A 160 27.27 -24.93 36.03
N VAL A 161 28.42 -25.47 35.62
CA VAL A 161 28.79 -25.58 34.19
C VAL A 161 27.87 -26.57 33.48
N SER A 162 27.48 -27.67 34.13
CA SER A 162 26.53 -28.63 33.58
C SER A 162 25.14 -28.05 33.39
N THR A 163 24.61 -27.27 34.35
CA THR A 163 23.29 -26.64 34.23
C THR A 163 23.27 -25.49 33.23
N LEU A 164 24.36 -24.72 33.12
CA LEU A 164 24.53 -23.73 32.05
C LEU A 164 24.59 -24.40 30.67
N ARG A 165 25.23 -25.56 30.56
CA ARG A 165 25.27 -26.35 29.32
C ARG A 165 23.88 -26.84 28.93
N THR A 166 23.12 -27.47 29.84
CA THR A 166 21.75 -27.93 29.50
C THR A 166 20.84 -26.77 29.11
N ALA A 167 20.92 -25.63 29.80
CA ALA A 167 20.16 -24.44 29.44
C ALA A 167 20.53 -23.85 28.06
N LEU A 168 21.80 -23.98 27.65
CA LEU A 168 22.27 -23.60 26.31
C LEU A 168 21.77 -24.58 25.24
N ASP A 169 21.84 -25.89 25.51
CA ASP A 169 21.35 -26.94 24.61
C ASP A 169 19.82 -26.80 24.41
N GLU A 170 19.03 -26.60 25.48
CA GLU A 170 17.61 -26.26 25.42
C GLU A 170 17.31 -24.95 24.68
N GLY A 171 18.22 -23.96 24.75
CA GLY A 171 18.14 -22.71 24.00
C GLY A 171 18.34 -22.93 22.50
N SER A 172 19.30 -23.78 22.14
CA SER A 172 19.60 -24.19 20.77
C SER A 172 18.44 -24.96 20.14
N GLU A 173 17.88 -25.95 20.85
CA GLU A 173 16.72 -26.72 20.40
C GLU A 173 15.49 -25.82 20.18
N ARG A 174 15.20 -24.91 21.11
CA ARG A 174 14.13 -23.91 20.93
C ARG A 174 14.36 -23.07 19.68
N CYS A 175 15.58 -22.56 19.46
CA CYS A 175 15.89 -21.77 18.26
C CYS A 175 15.71 -22.57 16.96
N SER A 176 16.11 -23.85 16.95
CA SER A 176 15.89 -24.77 15.85
C SER A 176 14.40 -24.98 15.56
N ASN A 177 13.60 -25.23 16.60
CA ASN A 177 12.14 -25.43 16.49
C ASN A 177 11.43 -24.17 15.98
N TRP A 178 11.80 -22.98 16.48
CA TRP A 178 11.29 -21.71 15.94
C TRP A 178 11.69 -21.53 14.46
N SER A 179 12.93 -21.86 14.07
CA SER A 179 13.36 -21.78 12.67
C SER A 179 12.58 -22.75 11.76
N ALA A 180 12.29 -23.96 12.24
CA ALA A 180 11.47 -24.93 11.51
C ALA A 180 10.02 -24.44 11.35
N GLN A 181 9.43 -23.89 12.42
CA GLN A 181 8.09 -23.31 12.39
C GLN A 181 8.01 -22.13 11.40
N PHE A 182 8.93 -21.17 11.48
CA PHE A 182 8.95 -20.04 10.53
C PHE A 182 9.13 -20.48 9.07
N LYS A 183 9.91 -21.54 8.80
CA LYS A 183 10.02 -22.10 7.44
C LYS A 183 8.71 -22.73 6.97
N HIS A 184 8.00 -23.43 7.84
CA HIS A 184 6.69 -24.00 7.52
C HIS A 184 5.65 -22.91 7.26
N ASP A 185 5.57 -21.91 8.13
CA ASP A 185 4.63 -20.79 7.99
C ASP A 185 4.93 -19.96 6.73
N LEU A 186 6.21 -19.72 6.42
CA LEU A 186 6.63 -19.05 5.19
C LEU A 186 6.24 -19.86 3.93
N ALA A 187 6.40 -21.18 3.95
CA ALA A 187 5.96 -22.05 2.85
C ALA A 187 4.42 -22.02 2.68
N ASN A 188 3.66 -22.03 3.79
CA ASN A 188 2.20 -21.90 3.75
C ASN A 188 1.75 -20.55 3.16
N VAL A 189 2.42 -19.44 3.53
CA VAL A 189 2.17 -18.11 2.95
C VAL A 189 2.52 -18.06 1.46
N GLN A 190 3.61 -18.70 1.04
CA GLN A 190 3.98 -18.82 -0.38
C GLN A 190 2.94 -19.60 -1.20
N LEU A 191 2.43 -20.71 -0.67
CA LEU A 191 1.34 -21.47 -1.30
C LEU A 191 0.04 -20.65 -1.39
N GLY A 192 -0.32 -19.92 -0.32
CA GLY A 192 -1.47 -19.01 -0.33
C GLY A 192 -1.33 -17.88 -1.35
N LEU A 193 -0.14 -17.32 -1.53
CA LEU A 193 0.14 -16.31 -2.56
C LEU A 193 0.03 -16.88 -3.98
N GLN A 194 0.55 -18.10 -4.21
CA GLN A 194 0.46 -18.77 -5.50
C GLN A 194 -0.99 -19.10 -5.88
N GLU A 195 -1.81 -19.55 -4.91
CA GLU A 195 -3.24 -19.79 -5.12
C GLU A 195 -3.99 -18.48 -5.43
N LEU A 196 -3.72 -17.39 -4.71
CA LEU A 196 -4.30 -16.08 -5.01
C LEU A 196 -3.93 -15.57 -6.42
N GLN A 197 -2.68 -15.77 -6.86
CA GLN A 197 -2.25 -15.43 -8.22
C GLN A 197 -2.97 -16.28 -9.29
N SER A 198 -3.16 -17.58 -9.03
CA SER A 198 -3.94 -18.47 -9.88
C SER A 198 -5.40 -18.02 -10.01
N GLN A 199 -6.03 -17.67 -8.88
CA GLN A 199 -7.39 -17.13 -8.85
C GLN A 199 -7.51 -15.77 -9.55
N GLN A 200 -6.52 -14.89 -9.40
CA GLN A 200 -6.45 -13.61 -10.12
C GLN A 200 -6.37 -13.83 -11.64
N LEU A 201 -5.51 -14.72 -12.12
CA LEU A 201 -5.42 -15.05 -13.54
C LEU A 201 -6.71 -15.67 -14.07
N SER A 202 -7.31 -16.60 -13.31
CA SER A 202 -8.56 -17.26 -13.69
C SER A 202 -9.76 -16.31 -13.73
N THR A 203 -9.79 -15.28 -12.87
CA THR A 203 -10.83 -14.24 -12.88
C THR A 203 -10.60 -13.22 -14.00
N ALA A 204 -9.35 -12.82 -14.26
CA ALA A 204 -9.00 -11.97 -15.39
C ALA A 204 -9.42 -12.58 -16.73
N LEU A 205 -9.05 -13.84 -16.99
CA LEU A 205 -9.42 -14.56 -18.22
C LEU A 205 -10.95 -14.71 -18.37
N ARG A 206 -11.68 -14.91 -17.27
CA ARG A 206 -13.15 -14.93 -17.28
C ARG A 206 -13.73 -13.56 -17.63
N LEU A 207 -13.20 -12.48 -17.08
CA LEU A 207 -13.62 -11.11 -17.41
C LEU A 207 -13.33 -10.75 -18.86
N GLU A 208 -12.14 -11.07 -19.38
CA GLU A 208 -11.79 -10.86 -20.81
C GLU A 208 -12.72 -11.62 -21.75
N SER A 209 -13.09 -12.87 -21.40
CA SER A 209 -14.09 -13.66 -22.13
C SER A 209 -15.48 -13.01 -22.09
N CYS A 210 -15.95 -12.57 -20.92
CA CYS A 210 -17.22 -11.84 -20.79
C CYS A 210 -17.23 -10.53 -21.59
N VAL A 211 -16.14 -9.75 -21.54
CA VAL A 211 -16.01 -8.51 -22.34
C VAL A 211 -16.05 -8.82 -23.83
N SER A 212 -15.33 -9.86 -24.28
CA SER A 212 -15.34 -10.29 -25.68
C SER A 212 -16.74 -10.72 -26.15
N SER A 213 -17.48 -11.45 -25.30
CA SER A 213 -18.87 -11.84 -25.56
C SER A 213 -19.80 -10.62 -25.63
N VAL A 214 -19.69 -9.67 -24.71
CA VAL A 214 -20.50 -8.43 -24.73
C VAL A 214 -20.20 -7.58 -25.97
N LEU A 215 -18.93 -7.46 -26.38
CA LEU A 215 -18.55 -6.76 -27.61
C LEU A 215 -19.08 -7.47 -28.87
N HIS A 216 -19.12 -8.80 -28.87
CA HIS A 216 -19.72 -9.57 -29.96
C HIS A 216 -21.23 -9.33 -30.06
N GLU A 217 -21.95 -9.47 -28.95
CA GLU A 217 -23.39 -9.16 -28.81
C GLU A 217 -23.73 -7.73 -29.22
N GLN A 218 -22.90 -6.74 -28.81
CA GLN A 218 -23.09 -5.35 -29.21
C GLN A 218 -22.95 -5.19 -30.74
N ARG A 219 -21.92 -5.81 -31.33
CA ARG A 219 -21.71 -5.76 -32.79
C ARG A 219 -22.85 -6.44 -33.57
N GLU A 220 -23.43 -7.51 -33.06
CA GLU A 220 -24.61 -8.13 -33.67
C GLU A 220 -25.84 -7.22 -33.57
N ARG A 221 -26.06 -6.54 -32.44
CA ARG A 221 -27.12 -5.54 -32.29
C ARG A 221 -26.96 -4.36 -33.25
N GLU A 222 -25.76 -3.83 -33.39
CA GLU A 222 -25.46 -2.75 -34.35
C GLU A 222 -25.78 -3.17 -35.80
N LEU A 223 -25.50 -4.43 -36.18
CA LEU A 223 -25.87 -4.97 -37.49
C LEU A 223 -27.39 -5.14 -37.65
N LEU A 224 -28.09 -5.61 -36.62
CA LEU A 224 -29.55 -5.75 -36.62
C LEU A 224 -30.26 -4.38 -36.68
N GLU A 225 -29.78 -3.39 -35.93
CA GLU A 225 -30.28 -2.00 -35.97
C GLU A 225 -30.06 -1.37 -37.34
N ALA A 226 -28.89 -1.57 -37.96
CA ALA A 226 -28.61 -1.09 -39.31
C ALA A 226 -29.56 -1.73 -40.36
N ALA A 227 -29.83 -3.04 -40.24
CA ALA A 227 -30.77 -3.74 -41.10
C ALA A 227 -32.22 -3.27 -40.90
N ALA A 228 -32.66 -3.07 -39.65
CA ALA A 228 -33.97 -2.52 -39.32
C ALA A 228 -34.14 -1.09 -39.86
N ALA A 229 -33.13 -0.23 -39.71
CA ALA A 229 -33.12 1.11 -40.27
C ALA A 229 -33.12 1.12 -41.81
N GLN A 230 -32.53 0.11 -42.46
CA GLN A 230 -32.65 -0.08 -43.91
C GLN A 230 -34.08 -0.48 -44.31
N GLN A 231 -34.70 -1.46 -43.63
CA GLN A 231 -36.08 -1.85 -43.94
C GLN A 231 -37.08 -0.72 -43.67
N HIS A 232 -36.91 0.05 -42.59
CA HIS A 232 -37.76 1.20 -42.31
C HIS A 232 -37.67 2.28 -43.41
N ARG A 233 -36.46 2.55 -43.93
CA ARG A 233 -36.28 3.45 -45.10
C ARG A 233 -36.95 2.92 -46.37
N GLN A 234 -36.91 1.61 -46.60
CA GLN A 234 -37.63 0.98 -47.72
C GLN A 234 -39.15 1.11 -47.55
N ALA A 235 -39.69 0.84 -46.35
CA ALA A 235 -41.11 1.00 -46.05
C ALA A 235 -41.58 2.45 -46.28
N LEU A 236 -40.84 3.45 -45.78
CA LEU A 236 -41.12 4.88 -46.03
C LEU A 236 -41.04 5.29 -47.51
N SER A 237 -40.27 4.57 -48.34
CA SER A 237 -40.29 4.79 -49.79
C SER A 237 -41.52 4.15 -50.45
N GLY A 238 -42.00 3.03 -49.92
CA GLY A 238 -43.24 2.37 -50.33
C GLY A 238 -44.47 3.23 -50.03
N THR A 239 -44.61 3.76 -48.81
CA THR A 239 -45.76 4.62 -48.46
C THR A 239 -45.81 5.89 -49.31
N LYS A 240 -44.65 6.51 -49.62
CA LYS A 240 -44.57 7.64 -50.55
C LYS A 240 -44.99 7.30 -51.97
N LEU A 241 -44.67 6.09 -52.44
CA LEU A 241 -45.14 5.60 -53.74
C LEU A 241 -46.66 5.37 -53.72
N GLU A 242 -47.22 4.84 -52.63
CA GLU A 242 -48.67 4.70 -52.44
C GLU A 242 -49.41 6.05 -52.40
N GLU A 243 -48.86 7.04 -51.70
CA GLU A 243 -49.35 8.43 -51.69
C GLU A 243 -49.42 9.02 -53.11
N VAL A 244 -48.34 8.88 -53.90
CA VAL A 244 -48.30 9.34 -55.31
C VAL A 244 -49.28 8.56 -56.18
N ILE A 245 -49.41 7.25 -55.99
CA ILE A 245 -50.37 6.41 -56.74
C ILE A 245 -51.81 6.84 -56.45
N ASN A 246 -52.14 7.13 -55.19
CA ASN A 246 -53.48 7.59 -54.83
C ASN A 246 -53.77 8.99 -55.38
N TYR A 247 -52.83 9.94 -55.26
CA TYR A 247 -52.96 11.25 -55.89
C TYR A 247 -53.23 11.17 -57.41
N VAL A 248 -52.55 10.26 -58.12
CA VAL A 248 -52.79 10.03 -59.56
C VAL A 248 -54.15 9.38 -59.84
N LYS A 249 -54.65 8.51 -58.95
CA LYS A 249 -56.02 7.97 -59.07
C LYS A 249 -57.06 9.07 -58.88
N ASP A 250 -56.94 9.85 -57.80
CA ASP A 250 -57.89 10.90 -57.45
C ASP A 250 -57.97 11.94 -58.59
N ALA A 251 -56.82 12.37 -59.12
CA ALA A 251 -56.77 13.26 -60.28
C ALA A 251 -57.38 12.65 -61.57
N LEU A 252 -57.27 11.34 -61.76
CA LEU A 252 -57.90 10.63 -62.87
C LEU A 252 -59.43 10.47 -62.67
N GLU A 253 -59.89 10.33 -61.43
CA GLU A 253 -61.30 10.30 -61.08
C GLU A 253 -61.95 11.69 -61.20
N GLU A 254 -61.26 12.76 -60.79
CA GLU A 254 -61.66 14.15 -61.07
C GLU A 254 -61.76 14.42 -62.57
N GLU A 255 -60.77 14.00 -63.37
CA GLU A 255 -60.86 14.13 -64.83
C GLU A 255 -62.03 13.33 -65.41
N ARG A 256 -62.28 12.11 -64.93
CA ARG A 256 -63.45 11.32 -65.37
C ARG A 256 -64.76 11.99 -64.97
N ALA A 257 -64.84 12.59 -63.78
CA ALA A 257 -66.00 13.34 -63.33
C ALA A 257 -66.23 14.58 -64.21
N ARG A 258 -65.20 15.41 -64.44
CA ARG A 258 -65.27 16.56 -65.37
C ARG A 258 -65.71 16.15 -66.76
N ASN A 259 -65.15 15.07 -67.31
CA ASN A 259 -65.55 14.54 -68.62
C ASN A 259 -66.97 13.96 -68.62
N ALA A 260 -67.46 13.40 -67.51
CA ALA A 260 -68.84 12.93 -67.38
C ALA A 260 -69.82 14.10 -67.26
N GLU A 261 -69.48 15.14 -66.51
CA GLU A 261 -70.24 16.40 -66.42
C GLU A 261 -70.32 17.08 -67.78
N SER A 262 -69.18 17.31 -68.48
CA SER A 262 -69.19 17.89 -69.83
C SER A 262 -69.99 17.06 -70.84
N ARG A 263 -70.01 15.73 -70.70
CA ARG A 263 -70.87 14.86 -71.54
C ARG A 263 -72.34 14.98 -71.16
N ALA A 264 -72.67 15.07 -69.88
CA ALA A 264 -74.03 15.30 -69.40
C ALA A 264 -74.56 16.69 -69.80
N GLU A 265 -73.70 17.72 -69.80
CA GLU A 265 -74.00 19.05 -70.33
C GLU A 265 -74.27 19.00 -71.83
N LEU A 266 -73.41 18.38 -72.63
CA LEU A 266 -73.63 18.20 -74.08
C LEU A 266 -74.88 17.36 -74.38
N GLU A 267 -75.18 16.33 -73.59
CA GLU A 267 -76.41 15.54 -73.70
C GLU A 267 -77.65 16.35 -73.26
N ALA A 268 -77.52 17.24 -72.27
CA ALA A 268 -78.57 18.14 -71.81
C ALA A 268 -78.84 19.25 -72.83
N GLU A 269 -77.82 19.84 -73.44
CA GLU A 269 -77.93 20.77 -74.57
C GLU A 269 -78.55 20.08 -75.79
N LEU A 270 -78.14 18.85 -76.13
CA LEU A 270 -78.76 18.06 -77.19
C LEU A 270 -80.23 17.76 -76.86
N ALA A 271 -80.54 17.45 -75.61
CA ALA A 271 -81.92 17.26 -75.15
C ALA A 271 -82.70 18.58 -75.12
N GLU A 272 -82.05 19.73 -74.91
CA GLU A 272 -82.65 21.07 -75.02
C GLU A 272 -82.88 21.47 -76.47
N ALA A 273 -81.99 21.12 -77.39
CA ALA A 273 -82.17 21.27 -78.83
C ALA A 273 -83.33 20.40 -79.34
N LYS A 274 -83.46 19.17 -78.82
CA LYS A 274 -84.63 18.31 -79.07
C LYS A 274 -85.89 18.90 -78.45
N ARG A 275 -85.87 19.31 -77.17
CA ARG A 275 -87.01 19.95 -76.49
C ARG A 275 -87.42 21.25 -77.15
N SER A 276 -86.50 22.08 -77.65
CA SER A 276 -86.81 23.34 -78.34
C SER A 276 -87.32 23.08 -79.77
N SER A 277 -86.88 22.02 -80.44
CA SER A 277 -87.50 21.52 -81.67
C SER A 277 -88.92 20.99 -81.42
N GLU A 278 -89.12 20.20 -80.35
CA GLU A 278 -90.44 19.72 -79.91
C GLU A 278 -91.32 20.86 -79.39
N GLN A 279 -90.76 21.88 -78.75
CA GLN A 279 -91.44 23.09 -78.32
C GLN A 279 -91.72 24.03 -79.49
N LEU A 280 -90.95 24.03 -80.57
CA LEU A 280 -91.36 24.70 -81.82
C LEU A 280 -92.57 23.98 -82.44
N ALA A 281 -92.56 22.65 -82.42
CA ALA A 281 -93.73 21.85 -82.81
C ALA A 281 -94.93 22.06 -81.86
N GLN A 282 -94.72 22.15 -80.54
CA GLN A 282 -95.77 22.36 -79.54
C GLN A 282 -96.20 23.81 -79.38
N LEU A 283 -95.35 24.81 -79.64
CA LEU A 283 -95.74 26.23 -79.71
C LEU A 283 -96.64 26.47 -80.92
N SER A 284 -96.54 25.65 -81.97
CA SER A 284 -97.52 25.60 -83.06
C SER A 284 -98.91 25.18 -82.56
N THR A 285 -99.00 24.28 -81.56
CA THR A 285 -100.26 23.79 -80.97
C THR A 285 -100.70 24.54 -79.70
N VAL A 286 -99.79 25.19 -78.97
CA VAL A 286 -100.01 25.88 -77.68
C VAL A 286 -100.12 27.40 -77.83
N ARG A 287 -99.74 27.97 -78.99
CA ARG A 287 -100.30 29.27 -79.44
C ARG A 287 -101.84 29.24 -79.51
N LEU A 288 -102.44 28.06 -79.50
CA LEU A 288 -103.88 27.78 -79.45
C LEU A 288 -104.43 27.54 -78.01
N GLN A 289 -103.58 27.49 -76.97
CA GLN A 289 -103.95 27.08 -75.60
C GLN A 289 -103.34 27.97 -74.49
N LEU A 290 -103.58 29.28 -74.62
CA LEU A 290 -103.63 30.34 -73.60
C LEU A 290 -103.19 30.07 -72.11
N GLN A 291 -102.52 31.09 -71.56
CA GLN A 291 -102.65 31.63 -70.18
C GLN A 291 -102.12 30.82 -68.95
N ALA A 292 -101.71 31.59 -67.93
CA ALA A 292 -101.46 31.24 -66.52
C ALA A 292 -100.13 30.56 -66.10
N ALA A 293 -99.80 30.68 -64.79
CA ALA A 293 -98.46 30.62 -64.18
C ALA A 293 -98.59 30.49 -62.61
N VAL A 294 -97.59 30.26 -61.72
CA VAL A 294 -96.13 30.02 -61.82
C VAL A 294 -95.54 29.50 -60.46
N HIS A 295 -94.46 28.69 -60.46
CA HIS A 295 -93.52 28.39 -59.32
C HIS A 295 -94.09 27.61 -58.08
N GLU A 296 -93.34 27.06 -57.10
CA GLU A 296 -91.89 27.16 -56.70
C GLU A 296 -91.34 25.90 -55.92
N ARG A 297 -90.06 25.92 -55.48
CA ARG A 297 -89.33 24.93 -54.64
C ARG A 297 -89.33 25.29 -53.13
N PRO A 298 -89.02 24.36 -52.20
CA PRO A 298 -87.72 24.37 -51.46
C PRO A 298 -87.23 22.94 -51.12
N ALA A 299 -86.19 22.64 -50.33
CA ALA A 299 -84.84 23.15 -49.98
C ALA A 299 -84.42 22.37 -48.69
N LEU A 300 -83.14 21.99 -48.55
CA LEU A 300 -82.64 21.07 -47.50
C LEU A 300 -82.26 21.76 -46.16
N ASP A 301 -82.43 21.02 -45.06
CA ASP A 301 -82.08 21.43 -43.70
C ASP A 301 -80.55 21.40 -43.44
N ARG A 302 -80.04 22.38 -42.69
CA ARG A 302 -78.62 22.60 -42.41
C ARG A 302 -78.27 22.65 -40.91
N LEU A 303 -79.23 22.45 -40.01
CA LEU A 303 -78.99 22.56 -38.56
C LEU A 303 -78.38 21.29 -37.94
N ALA A 304 -78.76 20.10 -38.41
CA ALA A 304 -78.30 18.83 -37.83
C ALA A 304 -76.78 18.58 -37.93
N VAL A 305 -76.08 19.19 -38.90
CA VAL A 305 -74.64 18.96 -39.14
C VAL A 305 -73.75 19.72 -38.15
N LEU A 306 -74.23 20.84 -37.60
CA LEU A 306 -73.45 21.68 -36.69
C LEU A 306 -73.47 21.19 -35.23
N GLU A 307 -74.50 20.45 -34.81
CA GLU A 307 -74.56 19.88 -33.45
C GLU A 307 -73.60 18.71 -33.28
N VAL A 308 -73.46 17.83 -34.29
CA VAL A 308 -72.51 16.71 -34.28
C VAL A 308 -71.06 17.21 -34.24
N ALA A 309 -70.70 18.15 -35.11
CA ALA A 309 -69.33 18.70 -35.19
C ALA A 309 -68.88 19.41 -33.90
N THR A 310 -69.82 19.93 -33.09
CA THR A 310 -69.49 20.55 -31.78
C THR A 310 -69.52 19.56 -30.61
N ALA A 311 -70.01 18.34 -30.79
CA ALA A 311 -69.87 17.26 -29.82
C ALA A 311 -68.48 16.61 -29.92
N ASP A 312 -68.04 16.27 -31.13
CA ASP A 312 -66.75 15.60 -31.37
C ASP A 312 -65.56 16.46 -30.92
N ALA A 313 -65.56 17.75 -31.26
CA ALA A 313 -64.52 18.70 -30.83
C ALA A 313 -64.39 18.83 -29.29
N ARG A 314 -65.46 18.53 -28.52
CA ARG A 314 -65.41 18.51 -27.05
C ARG A 314 -64.87 17.18 -26.51
N ALA A 315 -65.15 16.07 -27.18
CA ALA A 315 -64.61 14.75 -26.82
C ALA A 315 -63.08 14.70 -27.02
N GLU A 316 -62.59 15.16 -28.17
CA GLU A 316 -61.15 15.23 -28.46
C GLU A 316 -60.39 16.12 -27.46
N SER A 317 -60.96 17.27 -27.10
CA SER A 317 -60.37 18.18 -26.10
C SER A 317 -60.26 17.55 -24.71
N ALA A 318 -61.25 16.74 -24.29
CA ALA A 318 -61.20 16.03 -23.02
C ALA A 318 -60.15 14.90 -23.02
N GLU A 319 -59.97 14.20 -24.13
CA GLU A 319 -58.94 13.17 -24.28
C GLU A 319 -57.52 13.76 -24.24
N GLN A 320 -57.31 14.90 -24.91
CA GLN A 320 -56.04 15.63 -24.89
C GLN A 320 -55.67 16.10 -23.46
N GLN A 321 -56.65 16.60 -22.69
CA GLN A 321 -56.45 17.00 -21.30
C GLN A 321 -56.01 15.82 -20.41
N SER A 322 -56.63 14.65 -20.55
CA SER A 322 -56.26 13.42 -19.81
C SER A 322 -54.83 12.94 -20.14
N LYS A 323 -54.41 13.04 -21.41
CA LYS A 323 -53.05 12.74 -21.86
C LYS A 323 -52.03 13.71 -21.23
N LEU A 324 -52.32 15.00 -21.20
CA LEU A 324 -51.48 16.02 -20.57
C LEU A 324 -51.32 15.79 -19.04
N GLU A 325 -52.39 15.43 -18.34
CA GLU A 325 -52.33 15.12 -16.90
C GLU A 325 -51.51 13.86 -16.60
N THR A 326 -51.51 12.88 -17.51
CA THR A 326 -50.67 11.69 -17.43
C THR A 326 -49.20 12.04 -17.65
N LEU A 327 -48.89 12.75 -18.72
CA LEU A 327 -47.53 13.22 -19.00
C LEU A 327 -46.97 14.09 -17.86
N ALA A 328 -47.80 14.94 -17.26
CA ALA A 328 -47.42 15.75 -16.10
C ALA A 328 -47.14 14.93 -14.83
N ARG A 329 -47.82 13.78 -14.63
CA ARG A 329 -47.49 12.83 -13.56
C ARG A 329 -46.14 12.15 -13.82
N ASP A 330 -45.89 11.73 -15.06
CA ASP A 330 -44.68 11.01 -15.43
C ASP A 330 -43.43 11.92 -15.35
N VAL A 331 -43.53 13.18 -15.79
CA VAL A 331 -42.47 14.18 -15.62
C VAL A 331 -42.14 14.42 -14.13
N ARG A 332 -43.13 14.45 -13.24
CA ARG A 332 -42.90 14.57 -11.78
C ARG A 332 -42.22 13.32 -11.22
N ALA A 333 -42.60 12.13 -11.66
CA ALA A 333 -41.97 10.87 -11.25
C ALA A 333 -40.51 10.80 -11.73
N LEU A 334 -40.24 11.17 -12.98
CA LEU A 334 -38.90 11.21 -13.57
C LEU A 334 -38.00 12.26 -12.91
N THR A 335 -38.56 13.43 -12.55
CA THR A 335 -37.83 14.45 -11.78
C THR A 335 -37.39 13.91 -10.42
N LYS A 336 -38.27 13.14 -9.74
CA LYS A 336 -37.97 12.52 -8.44
C LYS A 336 -36.92 11.40 -8.56
N SER A 337 -36.95 10.58 -9.62
CA SER A 337 -35.93 9.55 -9.83
C SER A 337 -34.57 10.15 -10.22
N TYR A 338 -34.56 11.19 -11.07
CA TYR A 338 -33.35 11.95 -11.40
C TYR A 338 -32.68 12.55 -10.16
N LEU A 339 -33.45 13.18 -9.26
CA LEU A 339 -32.91 13.74 -8.02
C LEU A 339 -32.36 12.65 -7.08
N LYS A 340 -33.00 11.47 -7.02
CA LYS A 340 -32.50 10.31 -6.26
C LYS A 340 -31.19 9.80 -6.81
N ILE A 341 -31.11 9.54 -8.13
CA ILE A 341 -29.90 9.06 -8.81
C ILE A 341 -28.76 10.10 -8.68
N ARG A 342 -29.08 11.39 -8.74
CA ARG A 342 -28.09 12.46 -8.53
C ARG A 342 -27.56 12.50 -7.09
N GLY A 343 -28.39 12.20 -6.09
CA GLY A 343 -27.96 12.01 -4.71
C GLY A 343 -27.03 10.82 -4.56
N GLU A 344 -27.45 9.66 -5.08
CA GLU A 344 -26.64 8.43 -5.09
C GLU A 344 -25.31 8.64 -5.83
N LEU A 345 -25.30 9.33 -6.96
CA LEU A 345 -24.09 9.66 -7.72
C LEU A 345 -23.13 10.57 -6.94
N ASN A 346 -23.64 11.55 -6.18
CA ASN A 346 -22.82 12.38 -5.30
C ASN A 346 -22.19 11.54 -4.17
N ASP A 347 -22.94 10.61 -3.58
CA ASP A 347 -22.44 9.71 -2.54
C ASP A 347 -21.39 8.71 -3.09
N PHE A 348 -21.61 8.18 -4.30
CA PHE A 348 -20.62 7.39 -5.02
C PHE A 348 -19.37 8.20 -5.36
N GLN A 349 -19.52 9.44 -5.85
CA GLN A 349 -18.40 10.34 -6.12
C GLN A 349 -17.62 10.68 -4.85
N ALA A 350 -18.30 10.87 -3.72
CA ALA A 350 -17.63 11.06 -2.42
C ALA A 350 -16.80 9.84 -2.03
N ARG A 351 -17.37 8.62 -2.13
CA ARG A 351 -16.65 7.35 -1.85
C ARG A 351 -15.45 7.15 -2.77
N VAL A 352 -15.61 7.35 -4.08
CA VAL A 352 -14.52 7.27 -5.07
C VAL A 352 -13.46 8.36 -4.84
N SER A 353 -13.83 9.52 -4.30
CA SER A 353 -12.88 10.57 -3.90
C SER A 353 -12.11 10.24 -2.62
N PHE A 354 -12.63 9.35 -1.75
CA PHE A 354 -11.89 8.80 -0.61
C PHE A 354 -10.94 7.66 -1.04
N ASP A 355 -11.35 6.80 -1.99
CA ASP A 355 -10.51 5.71 -2.51
C ASP A 355 -9.41 6.18 -3.48
N LYS A 356 -9.57 7.34 -4.12
CA LYS A 356 -8.49 7.99 -4.87
C LYS A 356 -7.44 8.63 -3.96
N ALA A 357 -6.64 7.77 -3.33
CA ALA A 357 -5.45 8.14 -2.56
C ALA A 357 -4.40 8.95 -3.36
N GLU A 358 -4.52 9.01 -4.69
CA GLU A 358 -3.57 9.68 -5.60
C GLU A 358 -3.59 11.22 -5.55
N LEU A 359 -4.55 11.85 -4.85
CA LEU A 359 -4.66 13.31 -4.73
C LEU A 359 -4.75 13.84 -3.29
N GLY A 360 -4.90 12.96 -2.31
CA GLY A 360 -4.99 13.35 -0.90
C GLY A 360 -3.61 13.47 -0.27
N CYS A 361 -3.09 14.69 -0.12
CA CYS A 361 -1.88 14.90 0.68
C CYS A 361 -2.15 14.57 2.15
N GLU A 362 -1.26 13.77 2.76
CA GLU A 362 -1.33 13.38 4.17
C GLU A 362 -0.55 14.34 5.10
N ASP A 363 0.09 15.38 4.55
CA ASP A 363 0.95 16.33 5.28
C ASP A 363 0.29 17.71 5.47
N GLY A 364 -1.02 17.84 5.30
CA GLY A 364 -1.77 19.10 5.45
C GLY A 364 -1.62 20.10 4.31
N HIS A 365 -0.87 19.78 3.25
CA HIS A 365 -0.55 20.70 2.15
C HIS A 365 -1.31 20.34 0.85
N LEU A 366 -2.26 21.17 0.43
CA LEU A 366 -2.98 20.99 -0.84
C LEU A 366 -2.45 21.94 -1.92
N ILE A 367 -2.04 21.39 -3.06
CA ILE A 367 -1.84 22.15 -4.31
C ILE A 367 -2.98 21.80 -5.26
N TRP A 368 -3.91 22.73 -5.47
CA TRP A 368 -5.06 22.53 -6.34
C TRP A 368 -4.92 23.31 -7.65
N ARG A 369 -4.89 22.60 -8.78
CA ARG A 369 -4.90 23.20 -10.12
C ARG A 369 -6.33 23.25 -10.66
N ILE A 370 -6.76 24.42 -11.14
CA ILE A 370 -8.10 24.64 -11.71
C ILE A 370 -7.96 24.81 -13.24
N ASP A 371 -8.09 23.69 -13.95
CA ASP A 371 -7.99 23.65 -15.42
C ASP A 371 -9.27 24.19 -16.09
N ASN A 372 -9.17 24.75 -17.29
CA ASN A 372 -10.27 25.38 -18.04
C ASN A 372 -10.97 26.53 -17.28
N PHE A 373 -10.19 27.42 -16.67
CA PHE A 373 -10.67 28.55 -15.85
C PHE A 373 -11.74 29.40 -16.56
N THR A 374 -11.60 29.71 -17.84
CA THR A 374 -12.56 30.54 -18.60
C THR A 374 -13.95 29.91 -18.66
N ALA A 375 -14.05 28.61 -18.92
CA ALA A 375 -15.30 27.88 -18.94
C ALA A 375 -15.92 27.80 -17.54
N ARG A 376 -15.12 27.47 -16.51
CA ARG A 376 -15.60 27.43 -15.12
C ARG A 376 -16.03 28.79 -14.58
N MET A 377 -15.41 29.88 -15.04
CA MET A 377 -15.78 31.25 -14.66
C MET A 377 -17.09 31.69 -15.36
N LYS A 378 -17.39 31.19 -16.55
CA LYS A 378 -18.70 31.37 -17.19
C LYS A 378 -19.78 30.61 -16.41
N ASP A 379 -19.53 29.35 -16.12
CA ASP A 379 -20.45 28.48 -15.34
C ASP A 379 -20.72 29.05 -13.92
N ALA A 380 -19.69 29.56 -13.24
CA ALA A 380 -19.83 30.24 -11.95
C ALA A 380 -20.61 31.58 -12.01
N LYS A 381 -20.80 32.17 -13.20
CA LYS A 381 -21.64 33.37 -13.39
C LYS A 381 -23.08 33.05 -13.75
N GLU A 382 -23.29 31.97 -14.49
CA GLU A 382 -24.61 31.55 -14.98
C GLU A 382 -25.35 30.67 -13.96
N ASN A 383 -24.64 29.76 -13.30
CA ASN A 383 -25.22 28.70 -12.45
C ASN A 383 -24.77 28.78 -10.97
N ASP A 384 -24.05 29.82 -10.55
CA ASP A 384 -23.42 29.94 -9.21
C ASP A 384 -22.60 28.70 -8.80
N ALA A 385 -21.94 28.07 -9.78
CA ALA A 385 -21.17 26.84 -9.59
C ALA A 385 -20.02 26.98 -8.57
N VAL A 386 -20.07 26.15 -7.53
CA VAL A 386 -19.02 26.00 -6.51
C VAL A 386 -18.03 24.93 -6.96
N LEU A 387 -16.73 25.25 -6.98
CA LEU A 387 -15.68 24.27 -7.23
C LEU A 387 -15.22 23.64 -5.91
N CYS A 388 -15.13 22.31 -5.86
CA CYS A 388 -14.57 21.57 -4.73
C CYS A 388 -13.20 20.96 -5.10
N SER A 389 -12.26 20.98 -4.16
CA SER A 389 -11.00 20.23 -4.27
C SER A 389 -11.18 18.75 -3.95
N ALA A 390 -10.12 17.96 -4.20
CA ALA A 390 -9.97 16.67 -3.54
C ALA A 390 -9.90 16.82 -2.01
N LEU A 391 -10.23 15.75 -1.30
CA LEU A 391 -10.08 15.65 0.15
C LEU A 391 -8.60 15.53 0.51
N PHE A 392 -8.16 16.23 1.55
CA PHE A 392 -6.79 16.16 2.08
C PHE A 392 -6.82 16.06 3.61
N ARG A 393 -5.75 15.55 4.22
CA ARG A 393 -5.68 15.37 5.67
C ARG A 393 -4.58 16.23 6.28
N THR A 394 -4.79 16.68 7.51
CA THR A 394 -3.80 17.44 8.29
C THR A 394 -2.61 16.59 8.72
N SER A 395 -2.82 15.28 8.91
CA SER A 395 -1.79 14.27 9.11
C SER A 395 -2.34 12.91 8.62
N LYS A 396 -1.51 11.87 8.53
CA LYS A 396 -1.93 10.50 8.17
C LYS A 396 -3.17 9.98 8.92
N TYR A 397 -3.36 10.39 10.18
CA TYR A 397 -4.51 10.04 11.02
C TYR A 397 -5.26 11.30 11.53
N GLY A 398 -5.12 12.42 10.83
CA GLY A 398 -5.64 13.73 11.23
C GLY A 398 -7.00 14.08 10.64
N TYR A 399 -7.46 15.30 10.93
CA TYR A 399 -8.70 15.88 10.41
C TYR A 399 -8.73 15.84 8.88
N THR A 400 -9.90 15.50 8.32
CA THR A 400 -10.15 15.52 6.88
C THR A 400 -10.74 16.85 6.44
N LEU A 401 -10.17 17.46 5.41
CA LEU A 401 -10.47 18.80 4.92
C LEU A 401 -10.81 18.76 3.43
N LYS A 402 -11.62 19.72 2.97
CA LYS A 402 -11.76 20.10 1.56
C LYS A 402 -11.69 21.61 1.39
N ALA A 403 -11.13 22.07 0.28
CA ALA A 403 -11.23 23.45 -0.15
C ALA A 403 -12.43 23.60 -1.12
N GLU A 404 -13.14 24.71 -0.98
CA GLU A 404 -14.21 25.13 -1.90
C GLU A 404 -13.89 26.54 -2.41
N VAL A 405 -14.00 26.75 -3.72
CA VAL A 405 -13.73 28.06 -4.35
C VAL A 405 -14.91 28.46 -5.22
N ASN A 406 -15.38 29.68 -4.99
CA ASN A 406 -16.42 30.33 -5.78
C ASN A 406 -15.74 31.41 -6.62
N LEU A 407 -15.59 31.13 -7.92
CA LEU A 407 -14.88 32.01 -8.85
C LEU A 407 -15.59 33.37 -9.02
N ASN A 408 -16.91 33.38 -8.88
CA ASN A 408 -17.74 34.58 -8.96
C ASN A 408 -18.06 35.21 -7.59
N GLY A 409 -17.51 34.68 -6.48
CA GLY A 409 -17.72 35.19 -5.12
C GLY A 409 -19.10 34.90 -4.51
N ILE A 410 -19.18 34.93 -3.17
CA ILE A 410 -20.43 34.69 -2.43
C ILE A 410 -21.00 36.00 -1.84
N GLY A 411 -22.32 36.15 -1.90
CA GLY A 411 -23.07 37.18 -1.16
C GLY A 411 -22.68 38.59 -1.56
N LYS A 412 -22.28 39.42 -0.59
CA LYS A 412 -21.89 40.84 -0.81
C LYS A 412 -20.68 41.00 -1.75
N TRP A 413 -19.86 39.95 -1.89
CA TRP A 413 -18.65 39.90 -2.71
C TRP A 413 -18.87 39.30 -4.10
N LYS A 414 -20.10 38.88 -4.42
CA LYS A 414 -20.46 38.31 -5.72
C LYS A 414 -20.17 39.29 -6.85
N GLY A 415 -19.63 38.78 -7.95
CA GLY A 415 -19.20 39.52 -9.14
C GLY A 415 -17.90 40.33 -9.01
N ARG A 416 -17.26 40.38 -7.82
CA ARG A 416 -16.12 41.26 -7.54
C ARG A 416 -14.88 40.56 -6.99
N ASN A 417 -15.03 39.49 -6.22
CA ASN A 417 -13.92 38.78 -5.59
C ASN A 417 -14.07 37.27 -5.77
N ILE A 418 -12.96 36.55 -5.91
CA ILE A 418 -12.94 35.10 -5.73
C ILE A 418 -13.01 34.82 -4.22
N THR A 419 -13.92 33.94 -3.78
CA THR A 419 -14.01 33.55 -2.36
C THR A 419 -13.72 32.06 -2.20
N GLY A 420 -12.61 31.75 -1.53
CA GLY A 420 -12.23 30.40 -1.12
C GLY A 420 -12.52 30.15 0.36
N THR A 421 -13.03 28.96 0.68
CA THR A 421 -13.25 28.49 2.05
C THR A 421 -12.64 27.09 2.20
N VAL A 422 -12.19 26.75 3.41
CA VAL A 422 -11.80 25.38 3.75
C VAL A 422 -12.83 24.84 4.73
N ARG A 423 -13.41 23.68 4.42
CA ARG A 423 -14.39 23.01 5.27
C ARG A 423 -13.80 21.75 5.87
N LEU A 424 -14.13 21.53 7.14
CA LEU A 424 -13.94 20.27 7.83
C LEU A 424 -14.99 19.25 7.33
N VAL A 425 -14.56 18.03 7.08
CA VAL A 425 -15.39 16.91 6.59
C VAL A 425 -15.21 15.74 7.53
N GLY A 426 -16.28 14.98 7.77
CA GLY A 426 -16.23 13.79 8.62
C GLY A 426 -15.18 12.79 8.13
N GLY A 427 -14.18 12.53 8.97
CA GLY A 427 -13.10 11.59 8.73
C GLY A 427 -13.23 10.31 9.57
N PRO A 428 -12.62 9.19 9.14
CA PRO A 428 -12.68 7.92 9.89
C PRO A 428 -11.93 7.98 11.24
N TYR A 429 -11.05 8.97 11.43
CA TYR A 429 -10.25 9.14 12.64
C TYR A 429 -10.77 10.23 13.58
N ASP A 430 -11.87 10.91 13.24
CA ASP A 430 -12.47 11.99 14.04
C ASP A 430 -12.71 11.67 15.53
N PRO A 431 -13.08 10.43 15.93
CA PRO A 431 -13.20 10.06 17.35
C PRO A 431 -11.89 10.05 18.14
N LEU A 432 -10.73 10.04 17.46
CA LEU A 432 -9.40 10.04 18.06
C LEU A 432 -8.79 11.45 18.15
N LEU A 433 -9.48 12.46 17.62
CA LEU A 433 -8.97 13.82 17.49
C LEU A 433 -9.56 14.76 18.55
N GLN A 434 -8.85 15.86 18.81
CA GLN A 434 -9.28 16.83 19.81
C GLN A 434 -10.41 17.72 19.26
N TRP A 435 -11.40 18.04 20.08
CA TRP A 435 -12.51 18.92 19.71
C TRP A 435 -12.72 20.01 20.76
N PRO A 436 -13.05 21.26 20.37
CA PRO A 436 -13.24 21.74 19.00
C PRO A 436 -11.93 21.80 18.20
N CYS A 437 -12.04 21.62 16.89
CA CYS A 437 -10.91 21.62 15.95
C CYS A 437 -10.25 23.01 15.88
N GLN A 438 -8.94 23.10 16.15
CA GLN A 438 -8.16 24.34 16.08
C GLN A 438 -7.09 24.21 14.99
N LEU A 439 -7.35 24.77 13.81
CA LEU A 439 -6.44 24.70 12.65
C LEU A 439 -6.14 26.11 12.12
N THR A 440 -4.86 26.38 11.90
CA THR A 440 -4.42 27.60 11.18
C THR A 440 -4.34 27.26 9.69
N VAL A 441 -5.27 27.82 8.90
CA VAL A 441 -5.34 27.59 7.46
C VAL A 441 -4.70 28.77 6.72
N ASN A 442 -3.72 28.49 5.86
CA ASN A 442 -3.12 29.48 4.97
C ASN A 442 -3.55 29.20 3.52
N ILE A 443 -4.14 30.20 2.84
CA ILE A 443 -4.62 30.09 1.46
C ILE A 443 -3.79 31.02 0.59
N ILE A 444 -3.06 30.46 -0.37
CA ILE A 444 -2.16 31.18 -1.27
C ILE A 444 -2.64 30.99 -2.71
N LEU A 445 -2.99 32.09 -3.38
CA LEU A 445 -3.12 32.12 -4.83
C LEU A 445 -1.74 32.41 -5.43
N LYS A 446 -1.16 31.44 -6.14
CA LYS A 446 0.15 31.58 -6.79
C LYS A 446 0.00 32.26 -8.14
N ASP A 447 0.77 33.32 -8.38
CA ASP A 447 0.93 33.89 -9.71
C ASP A 447 1.87 32.98 -10.55
N GLN A 448 1.55 32.83 -11.84
CA GLN A 448 2.30 32.02 -12.79
C GLN A 448 2.97 32.92 -13.82
N ALA A 449 3.76 33.88 -13.34
CA ALA A 449 4.57 34.75 -14.17
C ALA A 449 5.46 33.94 -15.13
N ALA A 450 5.71 34.50 -16.33
CA ALA A 450 6.41 33.79 -17.41
C ALA A 450 7.87 33.39 -17.05
N ASP A 451 8.48 34.05 -16.07
CA ASP A 451 9.77 33.68 -15.50
C ASP A 451 9.58 32.75 -14.30
N ARG A 452 9.98 31.47 -14.47
CA ARG A 452 9.80 30.39 -13.49
C ARG A 452 10.46 30.64 -12.13
N ASN A 453 11.39 31.59 -12.05
CA ASN A 453 12.09 31.94 -10.81
C ASN A 453 11.39 33.04 -9.99
N GLN A 454 10.32 33.67 -10.51
CA GLN A 454 9.58 34.76 -9.85
C GLN A 454 8.12 34.38 -9.57
N VAL A 455 7.90 33.27 -8.87
CA VAL A 455 6.56 32.86 -8.41
C VAL A 455 6.10 33.78 -7.28
N GLY A 456 5.34 34.82 -7.63
CA GLY A 456 4.74 35.75 -6.68
C GLY A 456 3.61 35.11 -5.86
N ILE A 457 3.57 35.42 -4.56
CA ILE A 457 2.42 35.18 -3.70
C ILE A 457 1.48 36.38 -3.86
N LEU A 458 0.27 36.16 -4.41
CA LEU A 458 -0.73 37.21 -4.45
C LEU A 458 -1.33 37.40 -3.04
N PRO A 459 -1.40 38.63 -2.50
CA PRO A 459 -1.94 38.88 -1.17
C PRO A 459 -3.44 38.56 -1.16
N PHE A 460 -3.82 37.52 -0.41
CA PHE A 460 -5.20 37.09 -0.24
C PHE A 460 -5.68 37.43 1.18
N SER A 461 -6.71 38.26 1.30
CA SER A 461 -7.26 38.65 2.61
C SER A 461 -8.15 37.53 3.16
N ILE A 462 -7.68 36.87 4.23
CA ILE A 462 -8.45 35.85 4.95
C ILE A 462 -9.38 36.56 5.94
N PHE A 463 -10.69 36.49 5.69
CA PHE A 463 -11.71 36.90 6.65
C PHE A 463 -12.24 35.64 7.36
N GLY A 464 -11.88 35.48 8.64
CA GLY A 464 -12.48 34.46 9.50
C GLY A 464 -13.90 34.85 9.92
N LEU A 465 -14.73 33.84 10.16
CA LEU A 465 -16.00 33.91 10.88
C LEU A 465 -15.83 33.23 12.24
#